data_AF-A0A1I7TDQ5-F1
#
_entry.id   AF-A0A1I7TDQ5-F1
#
_cell.length_a   1.000
_cell.length_b   1.000
_cell.length_c   1.000
_cell.angle_alpha   90.00
_cell.angle_beta   90.00
_cell.angle_gamma   90.00
#
_symmetry.space_group_name_H-M   'P 1'
#
loop_
_entity.id
_entity.type
_entity.pdbx_description
1 polymer ?
#
loop_
_entity_poly.entity_id
_entity_poly.type
_entity_poly.pdbx_seq_one_letter_code
_entity_poly.pdbx_strand_id
1 'polypeptide(L)' 'MAWATSGSIGCGVKNCGKDPNLPTYNLAVVVCHYKSLGNLLNEPIYIPGVTCSQCPTGTTCETATGLCA' A
#
# COMPACT_ATOMS: atom_id res chain seq x y z
N MET A 1 2.90 -2.99 -0.13
CA MET A 1 1.87 -2.26 0.65
C MET A 1 2.49 -1.58 1.87
N ALA A 2 3.32 -2.26 2.65
CA ALA A 2 3.90 -1.72 3.91
C ALA A 2 5.04 -0.70 3.76
N TRP A 3 5.25 -0.11 2.56
CA TRP A 3 6.38 0.78 2.32
C TRP A 3 6.17 2.11 3.04
N ALA A 4 7.03 2.46 4.01
CA ALA A 4 6.76 3.53 4.97
C ALA A 4 6.56 4.92 4.34
N THR A 5 7.18 5.18 3.20
CA THR A 5 7.05 6.47 2.48
C THR A 5 5.82 6.54 1.56
N SER A 6 5.04 5.45 1.44
CA SER A 6 3.84 5.38 0.60
C SER A 6 2.57 5.67 1.42
N GLY A 7 2.27 6.95 1.65
CA GLY A 7 1.08 7.39 2.40
C GLY A 7 -0.20 7.57 1.57
N SER A 8 -0.15 7.44 0.23
CA SER A 8 -1.33 7.61 -0.63
C SER A 8 -1.48 6.46 -1.60
N ILE A 9 -2.70 5.93 -1.67
CA ILE A 9 -3.10 4.81 -2.53
C ILE A 9 -4.38 5.16 -3.29
N GLY A 10 -4.47 4.76 -4.55
CA GLY A 10 -5.69 4.80 -5.35
C GLY A 10 -5.91 3.46 -6.02
N CYS A 11 -7.11 2.89 -5.90
CA CYS A 11 -7.43 1.58 -6.48
C CYS A 11 -8.62 1.67 -7.44
N GLY A 12 -8.59 0.83 -8.48
CA GLY A 12 -9.67 0.64 -9.43
C GLY A 12 -9.99 -0.84 -9.58
N VAL A 13 -11.27 -1.13 -9.84
CA VAL A 13 -11.77 -2.49 -10.05
C VAL A 13 -12.42 -2.57 -11.42
N LYS A 14 -12.08 -3.60 -12.19
CA LYS A 14 -12.68 -3.89 -13.49
C LYS A 14 -13.16 -5.33 -13.55
N ASN A 15 -14.43 -5.53 -13.91
CA ASN A 15 -14.90 -6.83 -14.37
C ASN A 15 -14.42 -7.06 -15.82
N CYS A 16 -13.68 -8.13 -16.03
CA CYS A 16 -13.05 -8.51 -17.30
C CYS A 16 -13.81 -9.65 -18.02
N GLY A 17 -15.02 -9.98 -17.58
CA GLY A 17 -15.82 -11.07 -18.14
C GLY A 17 -15.43 -12.43 -17.56
N LYS A 18 -15.75 -13.50 -18.28
CA LYS A 18 -15.57 -14.89 -17.84
C LYS A 18 -14.08 -15.23 -17.67
N ASP A 19 -13.71 -15.84 -16.56
CA ASP A 19 -12.32 -16.24 -16.30
C ASP A 19 -11.92 -17.40 -17.23
N PRO A 20 -10.79 -17.30 -17.96
CA PRO A 20 -10.35 -18.33 -18.90
C PRO A 20 -9.92 -19.64 -18.21
N ASN A 21 -9.49 -19.58 -16.95
CA ASN A 21 -9.06 -20.73 -16.14
C ASN A 21 -10.20 -21.26 -15.26
N LEU A 22 -11.17 -20.41 -14.91
CA LEU A 22 -12.29 -20.75 -14.04
C LEU A 22 -13.64 -20.34 -14.70
N PRO A 23 -14.11 -21.07 -15.72
CA PRO A 23 -15.21 -20.62 -16.59
C PRO A 23 -16.54 -20.38 -15.88
N THR A 24 -16.75 -20.91 -14.67
CA THR A 24 -17.96 -20.66 -13.86
C THR A 24 -17.98 -19.27 -13.23
N TYR A 25 -16.86 -18.53 -13.23
CA TYR A 25 -16.72 -17.24 -12.58
C TYR A 25 -16.38 -16.13 -13.56
N ASN A 26 -16.69 -14.89 -13.17
CA ASN A 26 -16.17 -13.69 -13.83
C ASN A 26 -14.88 -13.24 -13.16
N LEU A 27 -13.89 -12.85 -13.96
CA LEU A 27 -12.63 -12.28 -13.52
C LEU A 27 -12.82 -10.81 -13.14
N ALA A 28 -12.58 -10.48 -11.88
CA ALA A 28 -12.43 -9.10 -11.43
C ALA A 28 -10.94 -8.78 -11.25
N VAL A 29 -10.44 -7.78 -11.97
CA VAL A 29 -9.07 -7.28 -11.84
C VAL A 29 -9.09 -6.05 -10.95
N VAL A 30 -8.29 -6.09 -9.89
CA VAL A 30 -8.07 -4.97 -8.96
C VAL A 30 -6.66 -4.43 -9.18
N VAL A 31 -6.55 -3.14 -9.45
CA VAL A 31 -5.25 -2.46 -9.61
C VAL A 31 -5.18 -1.33 -8.60
N CYS A 32 -4.10 -1.28 -7.83
CA CYS A 32 -3.81 -0.18 -6.92
C CYS A 32 -2.49 0.50 -7.30
N HIS A 33 -2.53 1.82 -7.39
CA HIS A 33 -1.36 2.67 -7.56
C HIS A 33 -1.00 3.31 -6.22
N TYR A 34 0.28 3.30 -5.90
CA TYR A 34 0.86 4.03 -4.77
C TYR A 34 1.52 5.28 -5.32
N LYS A 35 1.27 6.44 -4.70
CA LYS A 35 1.80 7.72 -5.19
C LYS A 35 3.32 7.78 -5.13
N SER A 36 3.89 7.38 -3.99
CA SER A 36 5.34 7.31 -3.80
C SER A 36 5.85 5.97 -4.34
N LEU A 37 7.00 6.03 -5.01
CA LEU A 37 7.71 4.85 -5.48
C LEU A 37 8.19 4.03 -4.27
N GLY A 38 8.14 2.71 -4.39
CA GLY A 38 8.58 1.77 -3.36
C GLY A 38 9.03 0.46 -4.01
N ASN A 39 9.22 -0.59 -3.21
CA ASN A 39 9.75 -1.88 -3.67
C ASN A 39 11.10 -1.73 -4.40
N LEU A 40 11.92 -0.80 -3.93
CA LEU A 40 13.26 -0.57 -4.47
C LEU A 40 14.19 -1.69 -3.97
N LEU A 41 14.94 -2.28 -4.90
CA LEU A 41 15.86 -3.36 -4.58
C LEU A 41 16.95 -2.85 -3.64
N ASN A 42 17.26 -3.62 -2.60
CA ASN A 42 18.24 -3.32 -1.55
C ASN A 42 17.92 -2.10 -0.67
N GLU A 43 16.71 -1.54 -0.77
CA GLU A 43 16.22 -0.51 0.15
C GLU A 43 15.29 -1.13 1.21
N PRO A 44 15.33 -0.67 2.47
CA PRO A 44 14.43 -1.16 3.50
C PRO A 44 13.00 -0.69 3.25
N ILE A 45 12.03 -1.57 3.50
CA ILE A 45 10.59 -1.26 3.37
C ILE A 45 10.17 -0.15 4.35
N TYR A 46 10.75 -0.18 5.54
CA TYR A 46 10.61 0.81 6.60
C TYR A 46 11.86 0.76 7.49
N ILE A 47 12.12 1.83 8.24
CA ILE A 47 13.23 1.87 9.19
C ILE A 47 12.79 1.18 10.48
N PRO A 48 13.46 0.11 10.94
CA PRO A 48 13.13 -0.54 12.20
C PRO A 48 13.41 0.38 13.39
N GLY A 49 12.53 0.41 14.38
CA GLY A 49 12.69 1.24 15.57
C GLY A 49 11.44 1.25 16.45
N VAL A 50 11.46 2.13 17.46
CA VAL A 50 10.29 2.38 18.29
C VAL A 50 9.18 3.00 17.43
N THR A 51 7.95 2.53 17.59
CA THR A 51 6.77 3.04 16.86
C THR A 51 6.71 4.57 16.91
N CYS A 52 6.46 5.19 15.75
CA CYS A 52 6.39 6.65 15.58
C CYS A 52 7.65 7.47 15.96
N SER A 53 8.78 6.84 16.30
CA SER A 53 10.00 7.59 16.70
C SER A 53 10.61 8.44 15.59
N GLN A 54 10.18 8.25 14.34
CA GLN A 54 10.67 8.96 13.15
C GLN A 54 9.53 9.43 12.23
N CYS A 55 8.40 9.90 12.77
CA CYS A 55 7.35 10.48 11.93
C CYS A 55 7.87 11.70 11.15
N PRO A 56 7.53 11.84 9.85
CA PRO A 56 7.98 12.95 9.04
C PRO A 56 7.37 14.28 9.50
N THR A 57 8.08 15.38 9.23
CA THR A 57 7.62 16.73 9.55
C THR A 57 6.23 17.00 8.98
N GLY A 58 5.34 17.54 9.82
CA GLY A 58 3.96 17.85 9.44
C GLY A 58 2.97 16.71 9.67
N THR A 59 3.43 15.57 10.19
CA THR A 59 2.57 14.47 10.65
C THR A 59 2.72 14.25 12.15
N THR A 60 1.75 13.57 12.74
CA THR A 60 1.72 13.18 14.14
C THR A 60 1.49 11.68 14.26
N CYS A 61 1.90 11.09 15.39
CA CYS A 61 1.63 9.69 15.66
C CYS A 61 0.16 9.49 16.00
N GLU A 62 -0.55 8.70 15.20
CA GLU A 62 -1.85 8.15 15.55
C GLU A 62 -1.63 6.98 16.52
N THR A 63 -1.73 7.26 17.82
CA THR A 63 -1.33 6.31 18.88
C THR A 63 -2.10 4.98 18.86
N ALA A 64 -3.33 4.97 18.34
CA ALA A 64 -4.14 3.77 18.22
C ALA A 64 -3.62 2.80 17.15
N THR A 65 -2.99 3.31 16.09
CA THR A 65 -2.54 2.51 14.94
C THR A 65 -1.02 2.42 14.83
N GLY A 66 -0.30 3.35 15.44
CA GLY A 66 1.15 3.49 15.31
C GLY A 66 1.60 4.07 13.96
N LEU A 67 0.70 4.70 13.21
CA LEU A 67 0.96 5.32 11.91
C LEU A 67 1.19 6.84 12.05
N CYS A 68 1.91 7.43 11.10
CA CYS A 68 2.11 8.87 11.02
C CYS A 68 1.07 9.48 10.08
N ALA A 69 0.30 10.47 10.55
CA ALA A 69 -0.77 11.14 9.81
C ALA A 69 -0.85 12.65 10.12
#